data_AF-A0A1J5N4A1-F1
#
_entry.id   AF-A0A1J5N4A1-F1
#
_cell.length_a   1.000
_cell.length_b   1.000
_cell.length_c   1.000
_cell.angle_alpha   90.00
_cell.angle_beta   90.00
_cell.angle_gamma   90.00
#
_symmetry.space_group_name_H-M   'P 1'
#
loop_
_entity.id
_entity.type
_entity.pdbx_description
1 polymer ?
#
loop_
_entity_poly.entity_id
_entity_poly.type
_entity_poly.pdbx_seq_one_letter_code
_entity_poly.pdbx_strand_id
1 'polypeptide(L)'
;MRPGRPYLRTFPMLLLACCLALPLSGCTEEKANALQVAAKQFRNESLSALDLYESFTISTIRGTRENQDETVAFLVGKLKEHGKKVDLPIFNALLNYGHESDAAVEPLKEEFSELKKYYTLFASIFDSVQRGHYFNKEAVARAEHVSIKLTLQLIQYAETLKEHSGYMFTADRARALDRLNKALESNNDADLRSAVEDILSIRNREDTAKAAVITQLLKAAEAGRIVTESIKDYGNLTANDILNNITDGLNVFAGLNIAGVDTDGLIAKYADYAQSVRSDPYWGPVLDMPIN
;
A
#
# COMPACT_ATOMS: atom_id res chain seq x y z
N MET A 1 14.20 -14.63 88.17
CA MET A 1 13.57 -13.45 87.56
C MET A 1 14.52 -12.82 86.56
N ARG A 2 14.26 -12.99 85.26
CA ARG A 2 14.77 -12.14 84.16
C ARG A 2 13.62 -11.99 83.15
N PRO A 3 13.33 -10.77 82.67
CA PRO A 3 12.18 -10.51 81.80
C PRO A 3 12.50 -10.81 80.33
N GLY A 4 11.45 -11.13 79.58
CA GLY A 4 11.53 -11.66 78.22
C GLY A 4 11.74 -10.65 77.10
N ARG A 5 11.80 -11.20 75.89
CA ARG A 5 11.43 -10.54 74.63
C ARG A 5 10.90 -11.60 73.66
N PRO A 6 9.67 -11.47 73.12
CA PRO A 6 9.29 -12.12 71.89
C PRO A 6 9.44 -11.10 70.75
N TYR A 7 10.31 -11.37 69.78
CA TYR A 7 10.24 -10.75 68.46
C TYR A 7 10.07 -11.87 67.45
N LEU A 8 8.82 -12.12 67.07
CA LEU A 8 8.47 -13.01 65.98
C LEU A 8 7.26 -12.43 65.25
N ARG A 9 7.39 -12.38 63.93
CA ARG A 9 6.33 -12.31 62.91
C ARG A 9 5.73 -10.95 62.57
N THR A 10 6.39 -10.21 61.69
CA THR A 10 5.71 -9.30 60.74
C THR A 10 6.23 -9.36 59.30
N PHE A 11 7.24 -10.18 58.99
CA PHE A 11 7.89 -10.16 57.66
C PHE A 11 7.23 -10.92 56.49
N PRO A 12 6.26 -11.86 56.63
CA PRO A 12 5.76 -12.59 55.46
C PRO A 12 4.59 -11.90 54.72
N MET A 13 3.97 -10.86 55.29
CA MET A 13 2.79 -10.22 54.66
C MET A 13 3.14 -9.22 53.55
N LEU A 14 4.31 -8.57 53.62
CA LEU A 14 4.70 -7.55 52.62
C LEU A 14 5.19 -8.17 51.30
N LEU A 15 5.77 -9.37 51.36
CA LEU A 15 6.24 -10.12 50.19
C LEU A 15 5.08 -10.76 49.42
N LEU A 16 4.01 -11.17 50.11
CA LEU A 16 2.80 -11.72 49.48
C LEU A 16 1.98 -10.63 48.76
N ALA A 17 2.00 -9.39 49.25
CA ALA A 17 1.34 -8.24 48.61
C ALA A 17 2.05 -7.77 47.33
N CYS A 18 3.39 -7.91 47.24
CA CYS A 18 4.13 -7.58 46.01
C CYS A 18 3.94 -8.62 44.89
N CYS A 19 3.72 -9.90 45.22
CA CYS A 19 3.49 -10.94 44.20
C CYS A 19 2.10 -10.87 43.55
N LEU A 20 1.12 -10.22 44.20
CA LEU A 20 -0.26 -10.06 43.68
C LEU A 20 -0.46 -8.78 42.85
N ALA A 21 0.50 -7.85 42.85
CA ALA A 21 0.43 -6.61 42.05
C ALA A 21 1.04 -6.74 40.64
N LEU A 22 1.70 -7.85 40.32
CA LEU A 22 2.45 -8.04 39.07
C LEU A 22 1.70 -8.60 37.83
N PRO A 23 0.43 -9.06 37.87
CA PRO A 23 -0.22 -9.51 36.62
C PRO A 23 -1.07 -8.45 35.91
N LEU A 24 -1.24 -7.24 36.45
CA LEU A 24 -2.18 -6.24 35.90
C LEU A 24 -1.64 -5.41 34.72
N SER A 25 -0.34 -5.46 34.42
CA SER A 25 0.26 -4.73 33.29
C SER A 25 0.22 -5.48 31.95
N GLY A 26 -0.18 -6.77 31.96
CA GLY A 26 0.13 -7.70 30.87
C GLY A 26 -0.83 -7.77 29.69
N CYS A 27 -2.10 -7.42 29.81
CA CYS A 27 -3.06 -7.49 28.69
C CYS A 27 -4.39 -6.87 29.10
N THR A 28 -4.58 -5.57 28.88
CA THR A 28 -5.91 -4.95 29.08
C THR A 28 -6.71 -5.04 27.79
N GLU A 29 -8.04 -5.16 27.92
CA GLU A 29 -8.97 -5.11 26.78
C GLU A 29 -8.78 -3.83 25.95
N GLU A 30 -8.43 -2.72 26.61
CA GLU A 30 -8.14 -1.44 25.97
C GLU A 30 -6.92 -1.50 25.05
N LYS A 31 -5.80 -2.09 25.47
CA LYS A 31 -4.60 -2.26 24.62
C LYS A 31 -4.89 -3.15 23.42
N ALA A 32 -5.62 -4.22 23.66
CA ALA A 32 -6.06 -5.16 22.64
C ALA A 32 -6.95 -4.48 21.58
N ASN A 33 -7.89 -3.65 22.01
CA ASN A 33 -8.73 -2.84 21.13
C ASN A 33 -7.91 -1.79 20.37
N ALA A 34 -6.96 -1.11 21.02
CA ALA A 34 -6.09 -0.14 20.36
C ALA A 34 -5.25 -0.80 19.26
N LEU A 35 -4.71 -1.99 19.51
CA LEU A 35 -3.94 -2.74 18.52
C LEU A 35 -4.84 -3.23 17.36
N GLN A 36 -6.08 -3.64 17.63
CA GLN A 36 -7.05 -3.95 16.58
C GLN A 36 -7.36 -2.72 15.70
N VAL A 37 -7.50 -1.54 16.31
CA VAL A 37 -7.70 -0.28 15.57
C VAL A 37 -6.48 0.00 14.68
N ALA A 38 -5.27 -0.14 15.22
CA ALA A 38 -4.03 0.01 14.45
C ALA A 38 -4.00 -0.96 13.25
N ALA A 39 -4.30 -2.23 13.47
CA ALA A 39 -4.30 -3.24 12.42
C ALA A 39 -5.35 -2.97 11.33
N LYS A 40 -6.55 -2.50 11.71
CA LYS A 40 -7.59 -2.07 10.78
C LYS A 40 -7.17 -0.84 9.99
N GLN A 41 -6.48 0.11 10.63
CA GLN A 41 -5.94 1.28 9.96
C GLN A 41 -4.88 0.88 8.92
N PHE A 42 -3.93 0.02 9.29
CA PHE A 42 -2.93 -0.50 8.36
C PHE A 42 -3.59 -1.19 7.16
N ARG A 43 -4.58 -2.06 7.38
CA ARG A 43 -5.37 -2.65 6.30
C ARG A 43 -6.00 -1.58 5.42
N ASN A 44 -6.74 -0.63 5.98
CA ASN A 44 -7.48 0.35 5.19
C ASN A 44 -6.56 1.23 4.33
N GLU A 45 -5.43 1.70 4.87
CA GLU A 45 -4.45 2.49 4.12
C GLU A 45 -3.77 1.64 3.03
N SER A 46 -3.49 0.37 3.32
CA SER A 46 -2.89 -0.56 2.35
C SER A 46 -3.84 -0.89 1.20
N LEU A 47 -5.13 -1.12 1.48
CA LEU A 47 -6.13 -1.35 0.43
C LEU A 47 -6.26 -0.11 -0.47
N SER A 48 -6.32 1.08 0.13
CA SER A 48 -6.33 2.35 -0.61
C SER A 48 -5.08 2.53 -1.47
N ALA A 49 -3.90 2.19 -0.93
CA ALA A 49 -2.64 2.24 -1.67
C ALA A 49 -2.59 1.26 -2.85
N LEU A 50 -3.06 0.03 -2.63
CA LEU A 50 -3.12 -1.00 -3.66
C LEU A 50 -4.17 -0.65 -4.74
N ASP A 51 -5.33 -0.10 -4.38
CA ASP A 51 -6.33 0.38 -5.34
C ASP A 51 -5.76 1.49 -6.23
N LEU A 52 -5.02 2.44 -5.63
CA LEU A 52 -4.37 3.53 -6.35
C LEU A 52 -3.25 3.00 -7.26
N TYR A 53 -2.43 2.07 -6.76
CA TYR A 53 -1.34 1.47 -7.52
C TYR A 53 -1.84 0.59 -8.67
N GLU A 54 -2.88 -0.20 -8.44
CA GLU A 54 -3.57 -0.97 -9.47
C GLU A 54 -4.11 -0.06 -10.56
N SER A 55 -4.86 0.99 -10.18
CA SER A 55 -5.44 1.95 -11.12
C SER A 55 -4.37 2.63 -11.96
N PHE A 56 -3.26 3.04 -11.33
CA PHE A 56 -2.12 3.62 -12.02
C PHE A 56 -1.49 2.62 -13.00
N THR A 57 -1.19 1.40 -12.55
CA THR A 57 -0.58 0.37 -13.41
C THR A 57 -1.48 0.01 -14.58
N ILE A 58 -2.77 -0.20 -14.35
CA ILE A 58 -3.75 -0.46 -15.40
C ILE A 58 -3.81 0.72 -16.39
N SER A 59 -3.74 1.97 -15.92
CA SER A 59 -3.73 3.14 -16.81
C SER A 59 -2.47 3.23 -17.69
N THR A 60 -1.35 2.66 -17.24
CA THR A 60 -0.11 2.58 -18.05
C THR A 60 -0.14 1.48 -19.10
N ILE A 61 -0.85 0.39 -18.80
CA ILE A 61 -1.02 -0.76 -19.70
C ILE A 61 -2.12 -0.51 -20.71
N ARG A 62 -3.25 0.06 -20.29
CA ARG A 62 -4.38 0.36 -21.17
C ARG A 62 -3.97 1.47 -22.16
N GLY A 63 -3.39 1.07 -23.28
CA GLY A 63 -3.34 1.88 -24.48
C GLY A 63 -4.77 2.26 -24.88
N THR A 64 -4.97 3.52 -25.27
CA THR A 64 -6.24 3.95 -25.86
C THR A 64 -5.94 4.47 -27.25
N ARG A 65 -6.55 3.79 -28.23
CA ARG A 65 -6.70 4.14 -29.64
C ARG A 65 -5.37 4.30 -30.38
N GLU A 66 -5.07 3.31 -31.22
CA GLU A 66 -4.50 3.58 -32.55
C GLU A 66 -5.13 4.87 -33.09
N ASN A 67 -4.34 5.67 -33.81
CA ASN A 67 -4.81 6.88 -34.48
C ASN A 67 -6.23 6.63 -35.05
N GLN A 68 -7.16 7.56 -34.84
CA GLN A 68 -8.55 7.35 -35.28
C GLN A 68 -8.59 6.97 -36.76
N ASP A 69 -7.62 7.45 -37.55
CA ASP A 69 -7.39 7.09 -38.94
C ASP A 69 -6.90 5.65 -39.15
N GLU A 70 -6.02 5.11 -38.30
CA GLU A 70 -5.55 3.72 -38.32
C GLU A 70 -6.64 2.75 -37.85
N THR A 71 -7.35 3.09 -36.77
CA THR A 71 -8.51 2.32 -36.28
C THR A 71 -9.59 2.27 -37.36
N VAL A 72 -9.89 3.41 -38.00
CA VAL A 72 -10.84 3.47 -39.12
C VAL A 72 -10.32 2.68 -40.31
N ALA A 73 -9.05 2.79 -40.68
CA ALA A 73 -8.47 2.03 -41.80
C ALA A 73 -8.54 0.51 -41.55
N PHE A 74 -8.23 0.06 -40.34
CA PHE A 74 -8.34 -1.34 -39.94
C PHE A 74 -9.80 -1.82 -39.95
N LEU A 75 -10.72 -1.08 -39.29
CA LEU A 75 -12.14 -1.44 -39.23
C LEU A 75 -12.76 -1.46 -40.64
N VAL A 76 -12.39 -0.50 -41.50
CA VAL A 76 -12.77 -0.48 -42.91
C VAL A 76 -12.18 -1.69 -43.64
N GLY A 77 -10.95 -2.11 -43.34
CA GLY A 77 -10.36 -3.35 -43.83
C GLY A 77 -11.17 -4.59 -43.46
N LYS A 78 -11.50 -4.76 -42.17
CA LYS A 78 -12.30 -5.89 -41.67
C LYS A 78 -13.73 -5.92 -42.22
N LEU A 79 -14.35 -4.75 -42.35
CA LEU A 79 -15.68 -4.63 -42.95
C LEU A 79 -15.67 -4.97 -44.45
N LYS A 80 -14.57 -4.66 -45.16
CA LYS A 80 -14.37 -5.08 -46.55
C LYS A 80 -14.14 -6.59 -46.68
N GLU A 81 -13.47 -7.21 -45.72
CA GLU A 81 -13.24 -8.67 -45.68
C GLU A 81 -14.53 -9.48 -45.46
N HIS A 82 -15.48 -8.99 -44.67
CA HIS A 82 -16.71 -9.72 -44.31
C HIS A 82 -17.86 -9.63 -45.32
N GLY A 83 -17.80 -8.71 -46.30
CA GLY A 83 -18.85 -8.54 -47.29
C GLY A 83 -20.16 -7.96 -46.71
N LYS A 84 -21.13 -7.68 -47.60
CA LYS A 84 -22.25 -6.72 -47.44
C LYS A 84 -23.19 -6.87 -46.23
N LYS A 85 -23.00 -7.82 -45.31
CA LYS A 85 -23.79 -7.95 -44.09
C LYS A 85 -22.91 -8.18 -42.86
N VAL A 86 -22.94 -7.20 -41.98
CA VAL A 86 -22.41 -7.29 -40.61
C VAL A 86 -23.55 -7.80 -39.73
N ASP A 87 -23.38 -8.92 -39.06
CA ASP A 87 -24.32 -9.41 -38.04
C ASP A 87 -23.99 -8.83 -36.65
N LEU A 88 -24.89 -9.02 -35.69
CA LEU A 88 -24.74 -8.44 -34.34
C LEU A 88 -23.44 -8.92 -33.61
N PRO A 89 -23.03 -10.20 -33.72
CA PRO A 89 -21.75 -10.66 -33.17
C PRO A 89 -20.53 -9.98 -33.80
N ILE A 90 -20.49 -9.83 -35.13
CA ILE A 90 -19.37 -9.14 -35.82
C ILE A 90 -19.39 -7.65 -35.49
N PHE A 91 -20.57 -7.02 -35.41
CA PHE A 91 -20.71 -5.63 -34.99
C PHE A 91 -20.18 -5.41 -33.57
N ASN A 92 -20.53 -6.29 -32.62
CA ASN A 92 -20.01 -6.23 -31.26
C ASN A 92 -18.51 -6.48 -31.21
N ALA A 93 -17.97 -7.40 -32.02
CA ALA A 93 -16.53 -7.65 -32.12
C ALA A 93 -15.76 -6.45 -32.70
N LEU A 94 -16.35 -5.71 -33.65
CA LEU A 94 -15.77 -4.49 -34.22
C LEU A 94 -15.85 -3.31 -33.25
N LEU A 95 -16.91 -3.21 -32.45
CA LEU A 95 -17.00 -2.21 -31.36
C LEU A 95 -15.99 -2.49 -30.24
N ASN A 96 -15.63 -3.76 -30.05
CA ASN A 96 -14.64 -4.21 -29.07
C ASN A 96 -13.21 -4.28 -29.66
N TYR A 97 -13.01 -3.99 -30.94
CA TYR A 97 -11.68 -3.95 -31.56
C TYR A 97 -10.90 -2.72 -31.05
N GLY A 98 -9.65 -2.91 -30.64
CA GLY A 98 -8.85 -1.86 -30.00
C GLY A 98 -9.14 -1.68 -28.50
N HIS A 99 -9.95 -2.55 -27.89
CA HIS A 99 -9.77 -2.86 -26.48
C HIS A 99 -8.49 -3.69 -26.36
N GLU A 100 -7.37 -3.05 -25.98
CA GLU A 100 -6.34 -3.80 -25.26
C GLU A 100 -7.04 -4.44 -24.07
N SER A 101 -7.21 -5.76 -24.22
CA SER A 101 -8.32 -6.50 -23.65
C SER A 101 -8.36 -6.36 -22.14
N ASP A 102 -9.56 -6.32 -21.57
CA ASP A 102 -9.71 -6.63 -20.13
C ASP A 102 -8.96 -7.93 -19.78
N ALA A 103 -8.80 -8.87 -20.72
CA ALA A 103 -7.99 -10.08 -20.56
C ALA A 103 -6.47 -9.85 -20.37
N ALA A 104 -5.89 -8.73 -20.82
CA ALA A 104 -4.47 -8.41 -20.62
C ALA A 104 -4.21 -7.79 -19.23
N VAL A 105 -5.24 -7.15 -18.66
CA VAL A 105 -5.19 -6.58 -17.30
C VAL A 105 -5.74 -7.54 -16.24
N GLU A 106 -6.48 -8.58 -16.64
CA GLU A 106 -7.11 -9.50 -15.69
C GLU A 106 -6.12 -10.24 -14.78
N PRO A 107 -4.98 -10.77 -15.28
CA PRO A 107 -3.97 -11.38 -14.41
C PRO A 107 -3.42 -10.39 -13.37
N LEU A 108 -3.29 -9.12 -13.75
CA LEU A 108 -2.82 -8.06 -12.85
C LEU A 108 -3.88 -7.75 -11.77
N LYS A 109 -5.16 -7.66 -12.15
CA LYS A 109 -6.26 -7.48 -11.18
C LYS A 109 -6.35 -8.65 -10.21
N GLU A 110 -6.15 -9.87 -10.69
CA GLU A 110 -6.09 -11.06 -9.85
C GLU A 110 -4.94 -10.98 -8.86
N GLU A 111 -3.74 -10.58 -9.31
CA GLU A 111 -2.58 -10.37 -8.43
C GLU A 111 -2.87 -9.33 -7.34
N PHE A 112 -3.42 -8.15 -7.70
CA PHE A 112 -3.81 -7.13 -6.72
C PHE A 112 -4.92 -7.62 -5.78
N SER A 113 -5.87 -8.41 -6.27
CA SER A 113 -6.91 -9.03 -5.44
C SER A 113 -6.32 -9.98 -4.40
N GLU A 114 -5.39 -10.86 -4.80
CA GLU A 114 -4.67 -11.73 -3.86
C GLU A 114 -3.86 -10.92 -2.85
N LEU A 115 -3.16 -9.86 -3.28
CA LEU A 115 -2.44 -8.97 -2.37
C LEU A 115 -3.37 -8.36 -1.31
N LYS A 116 -4.53 -7.82 -1.73
CA LYS A 116 -5.53 -7.24 -0.83
C LYS A 116 -6.07 -8.26 0.19
N LYS A 117 -6.13 -9.55 -0.17
CA LYS A 117 -6.51 -10.61 0.78
C LYS A 117 -5.50 -10.75 1.92
N TYR A 118 -4.19 -10.63 1.67
CA TYR A 118 -3.19 -10.72 2.75
C TYR A 118 -3.35 -9.62 3.81
N TYR A 119 -3.59 -8.37 3.40
CA TYR A 119 -3.86 -7.26 4.33
C TYR A 119 -5.18 -7.43 5.09
N THR A 120 -6.19 -8.00 4.44
CA THR A 120 -7.47 -8.31 5.07
C THR A 120 -7.32 -9.43 6.10
N LEU A 121 -6.60 -10.51 5.74
CA LEU A 121 -6.30 -11.63 6.61
C LEU A 121 -5.51 -11.17 7.84
N PHE A 122 -4.49 -10.31 7.64
CA PHE A 122 -3.73 -9.71 8.72
C PHE A 122 -4.62 -9.04 9.77
N ALA A 123 -5.52 -8.14 9.35
CA ALA A 123 -6.43 -7.47 10.28
C ALA A 123 -7.37 -8.46 11.00
N SER A 124 -7.78 -9.53 10.32
CA SER A 124 -8.68 -10.54 10.90
C SER A 124 -8.06 -11.34 12.04
N ILE A 125 -6.72 -11.40 12.14
CA ILE A 125 -6.01 -11.98 13.29
C ILE A 125 -6.46 -11.31 14.61
N PHE A 126 -6.83 -10.03 14.54
CA PHE A 126 -7.25 -9.22 15.67
C PHE A 126 -8.76 -9.21 15.91
N ASP A 127 -9.59 -9.88 15.09
CA ASP A 127 -11.04 -9.89 15.29
C ASP A 127 -11.49 -10.85 16.41
N SER A 128 -10.73 -11.92 16.65
CA SER A 128 -10.97 -12.86 17.77
C SER A 128 -10.55 -12.32 19.13
N VAL A 129 -9.79 -11.22 19.15
CA VAL A 129 -9.21 -10.61 20.36
C VAL A 129 -10.27 -10.11 21.34
N GLN A 130 -11.42 -9.64 20.85
CA GLN A 130 -12.52 -9.14 21.70
C GLN A 130 -13.27 -10.25 22.46
N ARG A 131 -13.09 -11.54 22.11
CA ARG A 131 -13.93 -12.64 22.63
C ARG A 131 -13.42 -13.30 23.91
N GLY A 132 -12.52 -12.65 24.65
CA GLY A 132 -12.38 -12.90 26.09
C GLY A 132 -11.58 -14.12 26.53
N HIS A 133 -10.66 -14.65 25.71
CA HIS A 133 -9.63 -15.56 26.21
C HIS A 133 -8.28 -15.07 25.77
N TYR A 134 -7.42 -14.79 26.77
CA TYR A 134 -5.98 -14.59 26.69
C TYR A 134 -5.47 -14.41 25.27
N PHE A 135 -5.24 -13.15 24.88
CA PHE A 135 -4.47 -12.74 23.71
C PHE A 135 -3.38 -13.80 23.48
N ASN A 136 -3.63 -14.74 22.55
CA ASN A 136 -2.77 -15.91 22.45
C ASN A 136 -1.45 -15.33 21.97
N LYS A 137 -0.39 -15.42 22.79
CA LYS A 137 0.93 -14.87 22.44
C LYS A 137 1.37 -15.33 21.05
N GLU A 138 0.92 -16.51 20.62
CA GLU A 138 1.10 -17.03 19.27
C GLU A 138 0.40 -16.20 18.18
N ALA A 139 -0.82 -15.69 18.42
CA ALA A 139 -1.51 -14.83 17.46
C ALA A 139 -0.78 -13.49 17.28
N VAL A 140 -0.20 -12.95 18.36
CA VAL A 140 0.64 -11.74 18.35
C VAL A 140 1.91 -11.99 17.57
N ALA A 141 2.61 -13.08 17.87
CA ALA A 141 3.85 -13.46 17.20
C ALA A 141 3.62 -13.73 15.70
N ARG A 142 2.49 -14.35 15.33
CA ARG A 142 2.09 -14.49 13.92
C ARG A 142 1.78 -13.14 13.29
N ALA A 143 1.06 -12.26 13.97
CA ALA A 143 0.74 -10.93 13.45
C ALA A 143 2.00 -10.09 13.24
N GLU A 144 2.97 -10.17 14.15
CA GLU A 144 4.26 -9.47 14.06
C GLU A 144 5.02 -9.80 12.77
N HIS A 145 5.10 -11.08 12.47
CA HIS A 145 5.72 -11.58 11.25
C HIS A 145 5.01 -11.08 9.98
N VAL A 146 3.69 -11.18 9.96
CA VAL A 146 2.90 -10.79 8.80
C VAL A 146 2.96 -9.27 8.62
N SER A 147 2.86 -8.48 9.70
CA SER A 147 2.86 -7.02 9.62
C SER A 147 4.17 -6.48 9.06
N ILE A 148 5.32 -7.01 9.50
CA ILE A 148 6.60 -6.51 9.01
C ILE A 148 6.81 -6.83 7.54
N LYS A 149 6.43 -8.03 7.08
CA LYS A 149 6.56 -8.42 5.66
C LYS A 149 5.69 -7.57 4.75
N LEU A 150 4.43 -7.39 5.12
CA LEU A 150 3.51 -6.54 4.36
C LEU A 150 3.98 -5.07 4.33
N THR A 151 4.54 -4.58 5.44
CA THR A 151 5.14 -3.23 5.50
C THR A 151 6.31 -3.11 4.52
N LEU A 152 7.26 -4.05 4.55
CA LEU A 152 8.41 -4.04 3.64
C LEU A 152 7.99 -4.16 2.17
N GLN A 153 6.92 -4.90 1.88
CA GLN A 153 6.39 -5.03 0.52
C GLN A 153 5.89 -3.69 -0.03
N LEU A 154 5.18 -2.89 0.77
CA LEU A 154 4.72 -1.55 0.35
C LEU A 154 5.89 -0.61 0.06
N ILE A 155 6.95 -0.68 0.88
CA ILE A 155 8.18 0.09 0.67
C ILE A 155 8.84 -0.33 -0.65
N GLN A 156 8.96 -1.64 -0.88
CA GLN A 156 9.53 -2.17 -2.12
C GLN A 156 8.72 -1.76 -3.36
N TYR A 157 7.38 -1.70 -3.28
CA TYR A 157 6.57 -1.19 -4.37
C TYR A 157 6.84 0.29 -4.64
N ALA A 158 7.00 1.11 -3.59
CA ALA A 158 7.36 2.52 -3.75
C ALA A 158 8.75 2.70 -4.41
N GLU A 159 9.75 1.91 -3.99
CA GLU A 159 11.10 1.87 -4.59
C GLU A 159 11.05 1.43 -6.06
N THR A 160 10.35 0.33 -6.35
CA THR A 160 10.20 -0.21 -7.71
C THR A 160 9.55 0.83 -8.63
N LEU A 161 8.52 1.51 -8.14
CA LEU A 161 7.82 2.53 -8.89
C LEU A 161 8.73 3.72 -9.19
N LYS A 162 9.57 4.14 -8.24
CA LYS A 162 10.59 5.18 -8.44
C LYS A 162 11.56 4.80 -9.55
N GLU A 163 12.13 3.60 -9.49
CA GLU A 163 13.18 3.13 -10.40
C GLU A 163 12.66 2.80 -11.81
N HIS A 164 11.43 2.30 -11.93
CA HIS A 164 10.84 1.99 -13.23
C HIS A 164 10.37 3.25 -13.95
N SER A 165 11.06 3.57 -15.05
CA SER A 165 10.63 4.59 -16.03
C SER A 165 9.52 4.10 -16.96
N GLY A 166 9.21 2.80 -16.96
CA GLY A 166 8.24 2.19 -17.88
C GLY A 166 6.77 2.48 -17.60
N TYR A 167 6.44 3.07 -16.44
CA TYR A 167 5.07 3.45 -16.10
C TYR A 167 4.71 4.78 -16.77
N MET A 168 4.17 4.67 -17.98
CA MET A 168 3.83 5.81 -18.84
C MET A 168 2.37 5.71 -19.27
N PHE A 169 1.69 6.85 -19.44
CA PHE A 169 0.36 6.90 -20.02
C PHE A 169 0.46 6.69 -21.53
N THR A 170 0.69 5.44 -21.95
CA THR A 170 0.96 5.02 -23.32
C THR A 170 -0.05 5.60 -24.31
N ALA A 171 -1.34 5.60 -23.93
CA ALA A 171 -2.44 6.22 -24.68
C ALA A 171 -2.26 7.72 -24.93
N ASP A 172 -1.92 8.48 -23.90
CA ASP A 172 -1.76 9.93 -23.96
C ASP A 172 -0.53 10.28 -24.81
N ARG A 173 0.55 9.51 -24.66
CA ARG A 173 1.79 9.68 -25.44
C ARG A 173 1.61 9.39 -26.92
N ALA A 174 0.86 8.34 -27.28
CA ALA A 174 0.54 8.03 -28.67
C ALA A 174 -0.25 9.17 -29.33
N ARG A 175 -1.25 9.73 -28.63
CA ARG A 175 -2.02 10.88 -29.11
C ARG A 175 -1.18 12.16 -29.25
N ALA A 176 -0.29 12.41 -28.29
CA ALA A 176 0.62 13.54 -28.36
C ALA A 176 1.62 13.42 -29.52
N LEU A 177 2.09 12.19 -29.81
CA LEU A 177 2.96 11.92 -30.95
C LEU A 177 2.25 12.18 -32.29
N ASP A 178 1.00 11.73 -32.46
CA ASP A 178 0.21 12.04 -33.66
C ASP A 178 0.02 13.55 -33.86
N ARG A 179 -0.33 14.27 -32.78
CA ARG A 179 -0.43 15.73 -32.81
C ARG A 179 0.88 16.41 -33.18
N LEU A 180 2.00 15.93 -32.64
CA LEU A 180 3.32 16.46 -32.96
C LEU A 180 3.66 16.24 -34.44
N ASN A 181 3.40 15.06 -34.98
CA ASN A 181 3.63 14.76 -36.40
C ASN A 181 2.80 15.68 -37.30
N LYS A 182 1.51 15.86 -37.00
CA LYS A 182 0.63 16.79 -37.73
C LYS A 182 1.11 18.24 -37.65
N ALA A 183 1.62 18.68 -36.50
CA ALA A 183 2.19 20.01 -36.32
C ALA A 183 3.51 20.20 -37.09
N LEU A 184 4.34 19.14 -37.18
CA LEU A 184 5.56 19.15 -38.00
C LEU A 184 5.24 19.23 -39.49
N GLU A 185 4.19 18.55 -39.95
CA GLU A 185 3.71 18.62 -41.33
C GLU A 185 3.10 19.98 -41.69
N SER A 186 2.39 20.63 -40.76
CA SER A 186 1.81 21.95 -40.98
C SER A 186 2.86 23.08 -41.00
N ASN A 187 4.04 22.83 -40.43
CA ASN A 187 5.14 23.79 -40.28
C ASN A 187 4.69 25.14 -39.68
N ASN A 188 3.72 25.07 -38.77
CA ASN A 188 3.14 26.21 -38.07
C ASN A 188 3.62 26.23 -36.62
N ASP A 189 4.36 27.27 -36.24
CA ASP A 189 4.93 27.45 -34.90
C ASP A 189 3.87 27.39 -33.78
N ALA A 190 2.63 27.81 -34.05
CA ALA A 190 1.55 27.74 -33.07
C ALA A 190 1.11 26.29 -32.79
N ASP A 191 1.02 25.46 -33.83
CA ASP A 191 0.66 24.05 -33.70
C ASP A 191 1.78 23.26 -33.02
N LEU A 192 3.04 23.57 -33.35
CA LEU A 192 4.22 22.99 -32.71
C LEU A 192 4.28 23.33 -31.22
N ARG A 193 4.02 24.59 -30.87
CA ARG A 193 3.98 25.03 -29.48
C ARG A 193 2.87 24.30 -28.70
N SER A 194 1.67 24.21 -29.26
CA SER A 194 0.57 23.49 -28.63
C SER A 194 0.89 22.00 -28.42
N ALA A 195 1.52 21.34 -29.40
CA ALA A 195 1.92 19.93 -29.28
C ALA A 195 3.00 19.73 -28.18
N VAL A 196 3.95 20.67 -28.05
CA VAL A 196 4.95 20.62 -26.97
C VAL A 196 4.31 20.86 -25.60
N GLU A 197 3.37 21.79 -25.49
CA GLU A 197 2.62 22.05 -24.24
C GLU A 197 1.82 20.79 -23.80
N ASP A 198 1.22 20.06 -24.75
CA ASP A 198 0.55 18.78 -24.48
C ASP A 198 1.52 17.72 -23.91
N ILE A 199 2.71 17.58 -24.52
CA ILE A 199 3.74 16.63 -24.07
C ILE A 199 4.19 16.95 -22.64
N LEU A 200 4.44 18.22 -22.34
CA LEU A 200 4.83 18.66 -20.99
C LEU A 200 3.70 18.42 -19.98
N SER A 201 2.45 18.65 -20.38
CA SER A 201 1.28 18.38 -19.53
C SER A 201 1.13 16.89 -19.20
N ILE A 202 1.33 16.00 -20.19
CA ILE A 202 1.31 14.55 -19.98
C ILE A 202 2.39 14.13 -19.00
N ARG A 203 3.63 14.59 -19.20
CA ARG A 203 4.73 14.31 -18.27
C ARG A 203 4.41 14.76 -16.85
N ASN A 204 3.91 15.98 -16.66
CA ASN A 204 3.55 16.48 -15.34
C ASN A 204 2.44 15.64 -14.68
N ARG A 205 1.46 15.17 -15.46
CA ARG A 205 0.40 14.28 -14.97
C ARG A 205 0.95 12.90 -14.59
N GLU A 206 1.86 12.33 -15.37
CA GLU A 206 2.55 11.07 -15.07
C GLU A 206 3.35 11.20 -13.76
N ASP A 207 4.18 12.24 -13.65
CA ASP A 207 4.99 12.52 -12.46
C ASP A 207 4.11 12.72 -11.20
N THR A 208 3.01 13.47 -11.33
CA THR A 208 2.05 13.69 -10.23
C THR A 208 1.36 12.39 -9.82
N ALA A 209 0.91 11.58 -10.79
CA ALA A 209 0.25 10.31 -10.50
C ALA A 209 1.20 9.32 -9.83
N LYS A 210 2.44 9.23 -10.33
CA LYS A 210 3.51 8.43 -9.71
C LYS A 210 3.79 8.89 -8.28
N ALA A 211 3.92 10.20 -8.05
CA ALA A 211 4.13 10.76 -6.73
C ALA A 211 2.97 10.47 -5.77
N ALA A 212 1.72 10.51 -6.26
CA ALA A 212 0.54 10.16 -5.48
C ALA A 212 0.57 8.69 -5.02
N VAL A 213 0.89 7.76 -5.93
CA VAL A 213 0.98 6.33 -5.65
C VAL A 213 2.10 6.06 -4.63
N ILE A 214 3.30 6.59 -4.86
CA ILE A 214 4.44 6.47 -3.92
C ILE A 214 4.04 6.98 -2.54
N THR A 215 3.45 8.17 -2.46
CA THR A 215 3.06 8.78 -1.19
C THR A 215 2.05 7.91 -0.44
N GLN A 216 1.05 7.36 -1.14
CA GLN A 216 0.03 6.52 -0.52
C GLN A 216 0.58 5.14 -0.10
N LEU A 217 1.50 4.54 -0.88
CA LEU A 217 2.21 3.32 -0.49
C LEU A 217 3.04 3.53 0.79
N LEU A 218 3.78 4.65 0.88
CA LEU A 218 4.58 4.98 2.06
C LEU A 218 3.72 5.36 3.27
N LYS A 219 2.56 6.00 3.05
CA LYS A 219 1.56 6.23 4.10
C LYS A 219 1.02 4.92 4.67
N ALA A 220 0.74 3.94 3.81
CA ALA A 220 0.35 2.61 4.24
C ALA A 220 1.49 1.88 4.97
N ALA A 221 2.73 2.01 4.49
CA ALA A 221 3.91 1.48 5.17
C ALA A 221 4.13 2.08 6.56
N GLU A 222 3.85 3.38 6.74
CA GLU A 222 3.89 4.02 8.07
C GLU A 222 2.88 3.40 9.03
N ALA A 223 1.64 3.19 8.59
CA ALA A 223 0.64 2.49 9.38
C ALA A 223 1.10 1.06 9.73
N GLY A 224 1.75 0.37 8.80
CA GLY A 224 2.35 -0.95 9.03
C GLY A 224 3.49 -0.94 10.04
N ARG A 225 4.38 0.05 9.97
CA ARG A 225 5.46 0.29 10.94
C ARG A 225 4.89 0.47 12.34
N ILE A 226 3.89 1.35 12.49
CA ILE A 226 3.25 1.64 13.79
C ILE A 226 2.63 0.39 14.40
N VAL A 227 1.93 -0.41 13.59
CA VAL A 227 1.35 -1.67 14.07
C VAL A 227 2.44 -2.65 14.47
N THR A 228 3.49 -2.79 13.65
CA THR A 228 4.61 -3.70 13.93
C THR A 228 5.33 -3.33 15.23
N GLU A 229 5.62 -2.05 15.45
CA GLU A 229 6.22 -1.55 16.69
C GLU A 229 5.26 -1.72 17.88
N SER A 230 3.96 -1.46 17.68
CA SER A 230 2.95 -1.66 18.72
C SER A 230 2.80 -3.11 19.14
N ILE A 231 3.04 -4.05 18.22
CA ILE A 231 3.08 -5.48 18.50
C ILE A 231 4.35 -5.84 19.30
N LYS A 232 5.52 -5.39 18.82
CA LYS A 232 6.83 -5.66 19.46
C LYS A 232 6.88 -5.13 20.90
N ASP A 233 6.43 -3.90 21.10
CA ASP A 233 6.46 -3.20 22.40
C ASP A 233 5.16 -3.31 23.18
N TYR A 234 4.26 -4.22 22.81
CA TYR A 234 2.92 -4.35 23.40
C TYR A 234 2.92 -4.44 24.93
N GLY A 235 3.91 -5.12 25.52
CA GLY A 235 4.07 -5.23 26.97
C GLY A 235 4.43 -3.91 27.66
N ASN A 236 5.04 -2.97 26.94
CA ASN A 236 5.57 -1.70 27.45
C ASN A 236 4.67 -0.50 27.14
N LEU A 237 3.84 -0.58 26.10
CA LEU A 237 2.98 0.52 25.65
C LEU A 237 1.63 0.53 26.39
N THR A 238 1.08 1.72 26.62
CA THR A 238 -0.33 1.90 27.01
C THR A 238 -1.25 1.94 25.78
N ALA A 239 -2.57 1.77 25.98
CA ALA A 239 -3.53 1.89 24.88
C ALA A 239 -3.49 3.29 24.23
N ASN A 240 -3.28 4.33 25.04
CA ASN A 240 -3.14 5.71 24.56
C ASN A 240 -1.86 5.89 23.74
N ASP A 241 -0.75 5.26 24.11
CA ASP A 241 0.49 5.35 23.32
C ASP A 241 0.29 4.78 21.91
N ILE A 242 -0.40 3.63 21.80
CA ILE A 242 -0.73 3.02 20.50
C ILE A 242 -1.60 3.96 19.66
N LEU A 243 -2.65 4.55 20.24
CA LEU A 243 -3.56 5.47 19.52
C LEU A 243 -2.88 6.79 19.12
N ASN A 244 -2.01 7.31 19.97
CA ASN A 244 -1.21 8.50 19.69
C ASN A 244 -0.24 8.24 18.54
N ASN A 245 0.47 7.11 18.56
CA ASN A 245 1.37 6.73 17.47
C ASN A 245 0.66 6.65 16.12
N ILE A 246 -0.57 6.11 16.07
CA ILE A 246 -1.39 6.11 14.84
C ILE A 246 -1.67 7.54 14.37
N THR A 247 -2.10 8.41 15.29
CA THR A 247 -2.46 9.79 14.97
C THR A 247 -1.24 10.57 14.46
N ASP A 248 -0.11 10.45 15.16
CA ASP A 248 1.14 11.12 14.81
C ASP A 248 1.69 10.63 13.47
N GLY A 249 1.63 9.32 13.21
CA GLY A 249 2.00 8.74 11.93
C GLY A 249 1.18 9.25 10.76
N LEU A 250 -0.15 9.35 10.93
CA LEU A 250 -1.02 9.91 9.88
C LEU A 250 -0.77 11.40 9.66
N ASN A 251 -0.37 12.13 10.70
CA ASN A 251 -0.03 13.55 10.59
C ASN A 251 1.26 13.80 9.78
N VAL A 252 2.18 12.84 9.69
CA VAL A 252 3.37 12.96 8.82
C VAL A 252 2.99 13.21 7.36
N PHE A 253 1.87 12.64 6.93
CA PHE A 253 1.37 12.77 5.55
C PHE A 253 0.28 13.86 5.42
N ALA A 254 -0.19 14.43 6.54
CA ALA A 254 -1.18 15.48 6.53
C ALA A 254 -0.58 16.78 5.97
N GLY A 255 -1.18 17.31 4.91
CA GLY A 255 -0.77 18.57 4.30
C GLY A 255 0.33 18.47 3.24
N LEU A 256 0.76 17.25 2.85
CA LEU A 256 1.66 17.08 1.71
C LEU A 256 0.96 17.49 0.41
N ASN A 257 1.55 18.45 -0.31
CA ASN A 257 1.14 18.79 -1.66
C ASN A 257 1.76 17.79 -2.65
N ILE A 258 0.95 16.93 -3.24
CA ILE A 258 1.42 15.85 -4.13
C ILE A 258 2.23 16.38 -5.33
N ALA A 259 1.87 17.55 -5.88
CA ALA A 259 2.56 18.13 -7.03
C ALA A 259 3.98 18.66 -6.71
N GLY A 260 4.38 18.71 -5.44
CA GLY A 260 5.70 19.15 -5.00
C GLY A 260 6.25 18.33 -3.83
N VAL A 261 5.76 17.10 -3.64
CA VAL A 261 6.20 16.24 -2.55
C VAL A 261 7.59 15.68 -2.86
N ASP A 262 8.50 15.78 -1.90
CA ASP A 262 9.82 15.17 -1.96
C ASP A 262 9.71 13.64 -1.78
N THR A 263 9.28 12.97 -2.84
CA THR A 263 9.17 11.51 -2.85
C THR A 263 10.53 10.82 -2.68
N ASP A 264 11.63 11.46 -3.07
CA ASP A 264 12.98 10.94 -2.89
C ASP A 264 13.37 10.88 -1.41
N GLY A 265 13.15 11.98 -0.69
CA GLY A 265 13.36 12.05 0.76
C GLY A 265 12.46 11.08 1.53
N LEU A 266 11.19 10.95 1.12
CA LEU A 266 10.28 9.96 1.72
C LEU A 266 10.76 8.53 1.48
N ILE A 267 11.10 8.17 0.23
CA ILE A 267 11.61 6.83 -0.09
C ILE A 267 12.89 6.55 0.68
N ALA A 268 13.83 7.49 0.75
CA ALA A 268 15.07 7.32 1.52
C ALA A 268 14.80 7.03 3.00
N LYS A 269 13.89 7.78 3.63
CA LYS A 269 13.48 7.54 5.03
C LYS A 269 12.93 6.11 5.24
N TYR A 270 12.08 5.62 4.34
CA TYR A 270 11.50 4.28 4.48
C TYR A 270 12.47 3.17 4.03
N ALA A 271 13.40 3.44 3.13
CA ALA A 271 14.49 2.53 2.79
C ALA A 271 15.43 2.35 4.00
N ASP A 272 15.75 3.43 4.72
CA ASP A 272 16.52 3.37 5.97
C ASP A 272 15.80 2.53 7.03
N TYR A 273 14.48 2.70 7.16
CA TYR A 273 13.66 1.83 8.01
C TYR A 273 13.74 0.36 7.56
N ALA A 274 13.53 0.06 6.28
CA ALA A 274 13.61 -1.30 5.75
C ALA A 274 15.00 -1.92 6.00
N GLN A 275 16.06 -1.14 5.85
CA GLN A 275 17.42 -1.56 6.14
C GLN A 275 17.63 -1.82 7.63
N SER A 276 17.12 -0.93 8.51
CA SER A 276 17.18 -1.12 9.96
C SER A 276 16.52 -2.43 10.37
N VAL A 277 15.35 -2.74 9.79
CA VAL A 277 14.62 -3.98 10.03
C VAL A 277 15.43 -5.19 9.59
N ARG A 278 15.96 -5.18 8.36
CA ARG A 278 16.77 -6.30 7.83
C ARG A 278 18.07 -6.52 8.62
N SER A 279 18.64 -5.47 9.20
CA SER A 279 19.87 -5.52 9.98
C SER A 279 19.66 -5.88 11.46
N ASP A 280 18.43 -5.79 11.96
CA ASP A 280 18.10 -6.11 13.36
C ASP A 280 18.10 -7.64 13.56
N PRO A 281 18.92 -8.18 14.48
CA PRO A 281 18.90 -9.61 14.80
C PRO A 281 17.55 -10.12 15.27
N TYR A 282 16.68 -9.25 15.79
CA TYR A 282 15.32 -9.58 16.18
C TYR A 282 14.46 -9.98 14.99
N TRP A 283 14.56 -9.25 13.87
CA TRP A 283 13.71 -9.44 12.70
C TRP A 283 14.22 -10.54 11.77
N GLY A 284 15.53 -10.84 11.75
CA GLY A 284 16.11 -11.87 10.88
C GLY A 284 15.34 -13.21 10.89
N PRO A 285 15.13 -13.85 12.05
CA PRO A 285 14.38 -15.11 12.15
C PRO A 285 12.91 -14.99 11.72
N VAL A 286 12.32 -13.80 11.90
CA VAL A 286 10.93 -13.50 11.57
C VAL A 286 10.77 -13.39 10.05
N LEU A 287 11.69 -12.70 9.37
CA LEU A 287 11.65 -12.47 7.93
C LEU A 287 11.76 -13.76 7.09
N ASP A 288 12.32 -14.83 7.64
CA ASP A 288 12.46 -16.12 6.93
C ASP A 288 11.19 -16.99 6.96
N MET A 289 10.19 -16.67 7.79
CA MET A 289 8.96 -17.48 7.91
C MET A 289 8.00 -17.23 6.74
N PRO A 290 7.34 -18.23 6.13
CA PRO A 290 6.34 -18.00 5.07
C PRO A 290 5.08 -17.29 5.61
N ILE A 291 4.45 -16.43 4.80
CA ILE A 291 3.15 -15.83 5.11
C ILE A 291 2.09 -16.93 4.86
N ASN A 292 1.65 -17.60 5.93
CA ASN A 292 0.62 -18.64 5.90
C ASN A 292 -0.63 -18.20 6.64
#